data_AF-A0A0G2AJE5-F1
#
_entry.id   AF-A0A0G2AJE5-F1
#
_cell.length_a   1.000
_cell.length_b   1.000
_cell.length_c   1.000
_cell.angle_alpha   90.00
_cell.angle_beta   90.00
_cell.angle_gamma   90.00
#
_symmetry.space_group_name_H-M   'P 1'
#
loop_
_entity.id
_entity.type
_entity.pdbx_description
1 polymer ?
#
loop_
_entity_poly.entity_id
_entity_poly.type
_entity_poly.pdbx_seq_one_letter_code
_entity_poly.pdbx_strand_id
1 'polypeptide(L)'
;MDEILDFLKREDADIVLMQEVYNGHEPFWERKFRSMDVLREALGYPYEHFAPAFLERTEFGKVEQGNAILSKLSLIEAASTPGDVPYGEREDKPEYYERTPRNLQRVAVEVEGRTLQVFNTQGVWGKDGDDNERRLMMAQSIVDAIKPFDFVVLAGDFNVQEKTKTIAMIEEHLVNVFKNDHRSTSFNMKHKTNPGFATAVVDMIFASPSLRALEHRQCDDNVSDHLALTVTLEYKPIFMFELPDLPFAKDELAPWTSAETFDFHHGKHHAGYVQKLNAAVLGNEFEGRSLEEVIAGSRDRNPKVFNLAAQHFNHSFFWNCLSATSQSPSGDLAVTIDRDFGSFEEFKIQFTDVATTHFGSGWVWLTRGADGKLAVKGFHDAQTPAQTDETPLLTLDVWEHAYYIDHRNNRVAFIEGFWDHVNWEFVGLQF
;
A
#
# COMPACT_ATOMS: atom_id res chain seq x y z
N MET A 1 3.58 38.37 4.06
CA MET A 1 2.40 37.97 4.87
C MET A 1 1.10 38.12 4.11
N ASP A 2 0.80 39.23 3.42
CA ASP A 2 -0.48 39.32 2.70
C ASP A 2 -0.55 38.36 1.50
N GLU A 3 0.52 38.25 0.71
CA GLU A 3 0.60 37.31 -0.43
C GLU A 3 0.39 35.85 0.00
N ILE A 4 1.01 35.41 1.11
CA ILE A 4 0.81 34.05 1.63
C ILE A 4 -0.62 33.84 2.17
N LEU A 5 -1.24 34.86 2.78
CA LEU A 5 -2.63 34.75 3.23
C LEU A 5 -3.61 34.62 2.06
N ASP A 6 -3.41 35.40 1.00
CA ASP A 6 -4.24 35.33 -0.21
C ASP A 6 -4.08 33.98 -0.91
N PHE A 7 -2.86 33.46 -0.98
CA PHE A 7 -2.57 32.12 -1.48
C PHE A 7 -3.28 31.04 -0.66
N LEU A 8 -3.10 31.03 0.66
CA LEU A 8 -3.69 30.00 1.53
C LEU A 8 -5.23 30.01 1.50
N LYS A 9 -5.84 31.20 1.41
CA LYS A 9 -7.31 31.33 1.25
C LYS A 9 -7.80 30.81 -0.10
N ARG A 10 -6.99 30.95 -1.15
CA ARG A 10 -7.35 30.53 -2.51
C ARG A 10 -7.18 29.02 -2.70
N GLU A 11 -6.09 28.45 -2.20
CA GLU A 11 -5.86 27.00 -2.26
C GLU A 11 -6.82 26.23 -1.34
N ASP A 12 -7.23 26.84 -0.22
CA ASP A 12 -8.26 26.33 0.68
C ASP A 12 -8.03 24.86 1.13
N ALA A 13 -6.78 24.49 1.36
CA ALA A 13 -6.39 23.12 1.70
C ALA A 13 -7.04 22.61 3.00
N ASP A 14 -7.25 21.30 3.10
CA ASP A 14 -7.73 20.70 4.35
C ASP A 14 -6.68 20.73 5.46
N ILE A 15 -5.40 20.59 5.08
CA ILE A 15 -4.25 20.57 5.97
C ILE A 15 -3.14 21.41 5.34
N VAL A 16 -2.54 22.31 6.14
CA VAL A 16 -1.44 23.19 5.73
C VAL A 16 -0.23 22.92 6.60
N LEU A 17 0.92 22.65 5.99
CA LEU A 17 2.20 22.42 6.67
C LEU A 17 3.12 23.61 6.38
N MET A 18 3.73 24.17 7.42
CA MET A 18 4.63 25.32 7.31
C MET A 18 5.89 25.10 8.15
N GLN A 19 7.01 25.62 7.68
CA GLN A 19 8.29 25.67 8.39
C GLN A 19 8.68 27.14 8.62
N GLU A 20 9.60 27.37 9.55
CA GLU A 20 10.12 28.70 9.89
C GLU A 20 9.06 29.75 10.30
N VAL A 21 7.95 29.30 10.90
CA VAL A 21 6.92 30.21 11.41
C VAL A 21 7.24 30.65 12.84
N TYR A 22 6.82 31.88 13.16
CA TYR A 22 7.08 32.51 14.44
C TYR A 22 5.81 32.61 15.31
N ASN A 23 5.96 32.33 16.60
CA ASN A 23 4.89 32.37 17.59
C ASN A 23 5.04 33.55 18.56
N GLY A 24 5.22 34.76 18.01
CA GLY A 24 5.20 36.00 18.79
C GLY A 24 3.80 36.58 18.95
N HIS A 25 3.56 37.27 20.06
CA HIS A 25 2.24 37.82 20.40
C HIS A 25 2.20 39.33 20.60
N GLU A 26 3.37 39.99 20.64
CA GLU A 26 3.46 41.40 20.96
C GLU A 26 2.92 42.30 19.84
N PRO A 27 1.86 43.11 20.05
CA PRO A 27 1.18 43.84 18.99
C PRO A 27 2.07 44.73 18.11
N PHE A 28 3.19 45.22 18.69
CA PHE A 28 4.15 46.10 18.03
C PHE A 28 5.24 45.36 17.24
N TRP A 29 5.36 44.03 17.36
CA TRP A 29 6.28 43.25 16.55
C TRP A 29 5.82 43.20 15.09
N GLU A 30 6.79 43.13 14.17
CA GLU A 30 6.50 42.91 12.76
C GLU A 30 5.67 41.63 12.56
N ARG A 31 4.73 41.66 11.62
CA ARG A 31 3.80 40.54 11.34
C ARG A 31 4.53 39.20 11.10
N LYS A 32 5.74 39.22 10.53
CA LYS A 32 6.56 38.02 10.29
C LYS A 32 7.01 37.31 11.58
N PHE A 33 7.20 38.05 12.68
CA PHE A 33 7.53 37.48 13.99
C PHE A 33 6.27 37.06 14.77
N ARG A 34 5.08 37.32 14.20
CA ARG A 34 3.77 36.96 14.75
C ARG A 34 2.96 36.11 13.78
N SER A 35 3.65 35.33 12.94
CA SER A 35 3.02 34.59 11.86
C SER A 35 1.86 33.73 12.35
N MET A 36 2.02 33.02 13.47
CA MET A 36 0.95 32.19 14.03
C MET A 36 -0.31 32.98 14.40
N ASP A 37 -0.17 34.13 15.07
CA ASP A 37 -1.31 35.00 15.37
C ASP A 37 -2.00 35.49 14.11
N VAL A 38 -1.22 35.95 13.12
CA VAL A 38 -1.74 36.46 11.85
C VAL A 38 -2.49 35.38 11.08
N LEU A 39 -1.95 34.16 11.04
CA LEU A 39 -2.58 33.02 10.37
C LEU A 39 -3.89 32.62 11.06
N ARG A 40 -3.89 32.56 12.39
CA ARG A 40 -5.08 32.22 13.20
C ARG A 40 -6.22 33.20 13.00
N GLU A 41 -5.92 34.50 13.00
CA GLU A 41 -6.91 35.57 12.77
C GLU A 41 -7.47 35.56 11.35
N ALA A 42 -6.64 35.21 10.35
CA ALA A 42 -6.99 35.41 8.94
C ALA A 42 -7.59 34.19 8.24
N LEU A 43 -7.25 32.97 8.66
CA LEU A 43 -7.58 31.74 7.92
C LEU A 43 -8.71 30.91 8.54
N GLY A 44 -8.97 31.05 9.85
CA GLY A 44 -10.10 30.39 10.50
C GLY A 44 -10.03 28.86 10.57
N TYR A 45 -8.82 28.27 10.51
CA TYR A 45 -8.65 26.84 10.73
C TYR A 45 -9.01 26.50 12.19
N PRO A 46 -9.92 25.54 12.44
CA PRO A 46 -10.39 25.21 13.79
C PRO A 46 -9.34 24.49 14.64
N TYR A 47 -8.33 23.87 14.00
CA TYR A 47 -7.28 23.15 14.69
C TYR A 47 -5.89 23.57 14.20
N GLU A 48 -4.96 23.68 15.14
CA GLU A 48 -3.56 23.98 14.87
C GLU A 48 -2.63 23.22 15.83
N HIS A 49 -1.41 22.98 15.39
CA HIS A 49 -0.32 22.54 16.24
C HIS A 49 0.95 23.29 15.83
N PHE A 50 1.56 24.00 16.78
CA PHE A 50 2.85 24.66 16.62
C PHE A 50 3.92 23.87 17.37
N ALA A 51 5.02 23.56 16.69
CA ALA A 51 6.14 22.78 17.19
C ALA A 51 7.40 23.66 17.23
N PRO A 52 7.73 24.29 18.38
CA PRO A 52 8.89 25.16 18.50
C PRO A 52 10.18 24.35 18.33
N ALA A 53 11.08 24.85 17.47
CA ALA A 53 12.39 24.24 17.25
C ALA A 53 13.46 24.94 18.11
N PHE A 54 13.41 26.27 18.20
CA PHE A 54 14.35 27.07 19.00
C PHE A 54 13.77 28.45 19.32
N LEU A 55 14.48 29.17 20.18
CA LEU A 55 14.15 30.54 20.57
C LEU A 55 15.05 31.52 19.81
N GLU A 56 14.48 32.25 18.85
CA GLU A 56 15.19 33.24 18.05
C GLU A 56 15.43 34.53 18.82
N ARG A 57 16.66 35.02 18.82
CA ARG A 57 17.02 36.35 19.34
C ARG A 57 16.86 37.40 18.25
N THR A 58 15.89 38.28 18.43
CA THR A 58 15.63 39.43 17.55
C THR A 58 15.98 40.73 18.27
N GLU A 59 16.00 41.84 17.53
CA GLU A 59 16.12 43.18 18.12
C GLU A 59 14.92 43.56 19.02
N PHE A 60 13.77 42.89 18.85
CA PHE A 60 12.54 43.14 19.60
C PHE A 60 12.35 42.21 20.82
N GLY A 61 13.25 41.25 21.01
CA GLY A 61 13.16 40.24 22.06
C GLY A 61 13.36 38.82 21.55
N LYS A 62 12.97 37.85 22.37
CA LYS A 62 13.10 36.43 22.06
C LYS A 62 11.77 35.86 21.60
N VAL A 63 11.75 35.14 20.48
CA VAL A 63 10.52 34.59 19.87
C VAL A 63 10.73 33.15 19.44
N GLU A 64 9.75 32.29 19.69
CA GLU A 64 9.83 30.90 19.23
C GLU A 64 9.67 30.84 17.71
N GLN A 65 10.57 30.09 17.07
CA GLN A 65 10.46 29.70 15.67
C GLN A 65 10.37 28.19 15.56
N GLY A 66 9.55 27.70 14.63
CA GLY A 66 9.46 26.27 14.37
C GLY A 66 8.49 25.94 13.24
N ASN A 67 7.88 24.77 13.35
CA ASN A 67 6.96 24.21 12.36
C ASN A 67 5.51 24.38 12.81
N ALA A 68 4.59 24.50 11.86
CA ALA A 68 3.16 24.52 12.15
C ALA A 68 2.36 23.63 11.22
N ILE A 69 1.29 23.06 11.77
CA ILE A 69 0.23 22.39 11.02
C ILE A 69 -1.08 23.09 11.35
N LEU A 70 -1.81 23.51 10.31
CA LEU A 70 -3.21 23.97 10.41
C LEU A 70 -4.10 22.91 9.78
N SER A 71 -5.25 22.62 10.40
CA SER A 71 -6.17 21.58 9.91
C SER A 71 -7.63 21.99 10.04
N LYS A 72 -8.41 21.78 8.97
CA LYS A 72 -9.88 21.81 9.01
C LYS A 72 -10.44 20.55 9.68
N LEU A 73 -9.68 19.48 9.65
CA LEU A 73 -10.00 18.17 10.22
C LEU A 73 -9.55 18.08 11.68
N SER A 74 -10.32 17.36 12.48
CA SER A 74 -10.04 17.15 13.90
C SER A 74 -8.69 16.47 14.11
N LEU A 75 -7.85 17.08 14.97
CA LEU A 75 -6.62 16.45 15.44
C LEU A 75 -6.95 15.47 16.57
N ILE A 76 -6.65 14.20 16.37
CA ILE A 76 -6.77 13.14 17.38
C ILE A 76 -5.59 13.19 18.34
N GLU A 77 -4.40 13.44 17.79
CA GLU A 77 -3.13 13.44 18.51
C GLU A 77 -2.19 14.47 17.88
N ALA A 78 -1.31 15.07 18.69
CA ALA A 78 -0.24 15.93 18.22
C ALA A 78 1.03 15.67 19.03
N ALA A 79 2.18 15.64 18.35
CA ALA A 79 3.47 15.40 18.98
C ALA A 79 4.59 16.17 18.27
N SER A 80 5.64 16.50 19.03
CA SER A 80 6.88 17.09 18.50
C SER A 80 8.05 16.29 19.02
N THR A 81 8.79 15.64 18.13
CA THR A 81 9.98 14.85 18.49
C THR A 81 11.22 15.72 18.33
N PRO A 82 11.98 16.00 19.40
CA PRO A 82 13.22 16.76 19.29
C PRO A 82 14.25 16.05 18.41
N GLY A 83 15.05 16.83 17.68
CA GLY A 83 16.20 16.34 16.94
C GLY A 83 17.44 16.14 17.82
N ASP A 84 18.58 16.01 17.17
CA ASP A 84 19.89 15.75 17.79
C ASP A 84 20.43 16.93 18.63
N VAL A 85 20.13 18.17 18.20
CA VAL A 85 20.51 19.38 18.93
C VAL A 85 19.36 19.80 19.85
N PRO A 86 19.62 19.97 21.16
CA PRO A 86 18.59 20.40 22.12
C PRO A 86 17.99 21.77 21.80
N TYR A 87 16.73 21.96 22.19
CA TYR A 87 16.08 23.26 22.17
C TYR A 87 16.93 24.30 22.90
N GLY A 88 17.10 25.47 22.29
CA GLY A 88 17.93 26.52 22.83
C GLY A 88 17.75 27.84 22.09
N GLU A 89 18.59 28.80 22.44
CA GLU A 89 18.57 30.12 21.81
C GLU A 89 19.44 30.15 20.55
N ARG A 90 18.94 30.79 19.50
CA ARG A 90 19.65 30.99 18.24
C ARG A 90 19.70 32.48 17.91
N GLU A 91 20.79 32.92 17.31
CA GLU A 91 20.89 34.21 16.64
C GLU A 91 20.92 33.96 15.12
N ASP A 92 20.29 34.83 14.33
CA ASP A 92 20.24 34.70 12.87
C ASP A 92 21.58 34.98 12.19
N LYS A 93 22.47 33.99 12.26
CA LYS A 93 23.81 34.06 11.66
C LYS A 93 24.15 32.79 10.90
N PRO A 94 24.69 32.88 9.67
CA PRO A 94 25.00 31.72 8.83
C PRO A 94 25.87 30.65 9.50
N GLU A 95 26.79 31.02 10.38
CA GLU A 95 27.64 30.08 11.13
C GLU A 95 26.88 29.16 12.10
N TYR A 96 25.61 29.47 12.41
CA TYR A 96 24.77 28.68 13.31
C TYR A 96 23.74 27.81 12.59
N TYR A 97 23.52 27.99 11.29
CA TYR A 97 22.47 27.30 10.54
C TYR A 97 22.65 25.78 10.55
N GLU A 98 23.88 25.27 10.34
CA GLU A 98 24.18 23.83 10.38
C GLU A 98 23.97 23.19 11.76
N ARG A 99 23.96 24.00 12.84
CA ARG A 99 23.77 23.56 14.23
C ARG A 99 22.42 23.96 14.81
N THR A 100 21.52 24.46 13.97
CA THR A 100 20.20 24.89 14.43
C THR A 100 19.40 23.69 14.92
N PRO A 101 18.76 23.76 16.11
CA PRO A 101 17.87 22.72 16.60
C PRO A 101 16.74 22.43 15.60
N ARG A 102 16.41 21.15 15.43
CA ARG A 102 15.31 20.68 14.56
C ARG A 102 14.37 19.81 15.37
N ASN A 103 13.16 19.64 14.86
CA ASN A 103 12.17 18.71 15.39
C ASN A 103 11.44 18.03 14.22
N LEU A 104 10.82 16.89 14.51
CA LEU A 104 9.84 16.25 13.64
C LEU A 104 8.46 16.47 14.25
N GLN A 105 7.62 17.23 13.57
CA GLN A 105 6.26 17.52 14.00
C GLN A 105 5.32 16.45 13.44
N ARG A 106 4.38 15.96 14.25
CA ARG A 106 3.33 15.01 13.84
C ARG A 106 1.97 15.46 14.35
N VAL A 107 0.94 15.29 13.52
CA VAL A 107 -0.45 15.21 13.97
C VAL A 107 -1.12 13.96 13.42
N ALA A 108 -2.06 13.41 14.17
CA ALA A 108 -2.97 12.37 13.69
C ALA A 108 -4.33 13.03 13.41
N VAL A 109 -4.87 12.83 12.21
CA VAL A 109 -6.17 13.39 11.79
C VAL A 109 -7.12 12.29 11.36
N GLU A 110 -8.40 12.47 11.67
CA GLU A 110 -9.44 11.54 11.20
C GLU A 110 -9.92 11.94 9.81
N VAL A 111 -9.81 11.02 8.85
CA VAL A 111 -10.26 11.18 7.47
C VAL A 111 -11.12 9.96 7.13
N GLU A 112 -12.42 10.16 6.95
CA GLU A 112 -13.35 9.09 6.50
C GLU A 112 -13.24 7.78 7.30
N GLY A 113 -13.05 7.87 8.63
CA GLY A 113 -12.91 6.71 9.52
C GLY A 113 -11.52 6.06 9.51
N ARG A 114 -10.51 6.70 8.93
CA ARG A 114 -9.09 6.32 8.99
C ARG A 114 -8.27 7.38 9.71
N THR A 115 -7.23 6.95 10.40
CA THR A 115 -6.28 7.87 11.04
C THR A 115 -5.12 8.12 10.10
N LEU A 116 -5.05 9.32 9.54
CA LEU A 116 -3.91 9.78 8.74
C LEU A 116 -2.88 10.43 9.65
N GLN A 117 -1.63 9.98 9.56
CA GLN A 117 -0.49 10.59 10.24
C GLN A 117 0.16 11.61 9.32
N VAL A 118 0.17 12.87 9.74
CA VAL A 118 0.76 13.97 8.97
C VAL A 118 1.99 14.45 9.69
N PHE A 119 3.14 14.28 9.04
CA PHE A 119 4.44 14.69 9.52
C PHE A 119 4.93 15.93 8.77
N ASN A 120 5.48 16.85 9.54
CA ASN A 120 6.09 18.08 9.05
C ASN A 120 7.53 18.18 9.57
N THR A 121 8.49 18.43 8.68
CA THR A 121 9.91 18.52 9.03
C THR A 121 10.56 19.78 8.47
N GLN A 122 11.56 20.27 9.20
CA GLN A 122 12.53 21.21 8.68
C GLN A 122 13.93 20.60 8.78
N GLY A 123 14.57 20.47 7.63
CA GLY A 123 15.79 19.74 7.43
C GLY A 123 17.01 20.44 8.02
N VAL A 124 18.09 19.66 8.14
CA VAL A 124 19.39 20.17 8.54
C VAL A 124 19.97 20.97 7.38
N TRP A 125 20.16 22.27 7.61
CA TRP A 125 20.74 23.17 6.63
C TRP A 125 22.20 22.84 6.34
N GLY A 126 22.63 23.04 5.10
CA GLY A 126 24.00 22.91 4.62
C GLY A 126 24.14 23.46 3.21
N LYS A 127 25.37 23.72 2.75
CA LYS A 127 25.63 24.47 1.50
C LYS A 127 25.45 23.66 0.21
N ASP A 128 25.55 22.34 0.30
CA ASP A 128 25.63 21.40 -0.83
C ASP A 128 24.33 20.63 -1.12
N GLY A 129 23.48 20.48 -0.10
CA GLY A 129 22.32 19.58 -0.14
C GLY A 129 22.69 18.09 -0.11
N ASP A 130 23.95 17.74 0.14
CA ASP A 130 24.45 16.37 0.14
C ASP A 130 24.20 15.66 1.49
N ASP A 131 24.39 14.35 1.54
CA ASP A 131 24.33 13.66 2.84
C ASP A 131 25.45 14.12 3.79
N ASN A 132 25.10 14.25 5.06
CA ASN A 132 26.06 14.32 6.15
C ASN A 132 25.53 13.50 7.34
N GLU A 133 26.37 13.31 8.37
CA GLU A 133 26.02 12.49 9.53
C GLU A 133 24.70 12.95 10.19
N ARG A 134 24.49 14.26 10.28
CA ARG A 134 23.30 14.85 10.91
C ARG A 134 22.03 14.64 10.07
N ARG A 135 22.12 14.79 8.75
CA ARG A 135 21.03 14.52 7.80
C ARG A 135 20.63 13.04 7.79
N LEU A 136 21.61 12.13 7.86
CA LEU A 136 21.35 10.69 7.97
C LEU A 136 20.71 10.31 9.31
N MET A 137 21.13 10.90 10.43
CA MET A 137 20.48 10.71 11.74
C MET A 137 19.03 11.22 11.74
N MET A 138 18.79 12.36 11.10
CA MET A 138 17.44 12.89 10.91
C MET A 138 16.58 11.95 10.05
N ALA A 139 17.13 11.43 8.94
CA ALA A 139 16.46 10.45 8.08
C ALA A 139 16.05 9.20 8.87
N GLN A 140 16.97 8.65 9.67
CA GLN A 140 16.70 7.49 10.51
C GLN A 140 15.58 7.77 11.52
N SER A 141 15.60 8.95 12.15
CA SER A 141 14.57 9.36 13.11
C SER A 141 13.19 9.51 12.46
N ILE A 142 13.14 10.03 11.23
CA ILE A 142 11.91 10.09 10.42
C ILE A 142 11.42 8.67 10.13
N VAL A 143 12.29 7.80 9.61
CA VAL A 143 11.97 6.41 9.27
C VAL A 143 11.40 5.66 10.48
N ASP A 144 12.03 5.78 11.65
CA ASP A 144 11.56 5.09 12.85
C ASP A 144 10.23 5.66 13.38
N ALA A 145 9.95 6.94 13.13
CA ALA A 145 8.69 7.57 13.48
C ALA A 145 7.52 7.18 12.55
N ILE A 146 7.78 6.95 11.25
CA ILE A 146 6.73 6.62 10.27
C ILE A 146 6.39 5.13 10.22
N LYS A 147 7.35 4.24 10.48
CA LYS A 147 7.21 2.77 10.40
C LYS A 147 5.98 2.19 11.11
N PRO A 148 5.53 2.69 12.29
CA PRO A 148 4.39 2.10 12.98
C PRO A 148 3.02 2.37 12.34
N PHE A 149 2.96 3.13 11.24
CA PHE A 149 1.71 3.67 10.71
C PHE A 149 1.49 3.30 9.24
N ASP A 150 0.25 2.92 8.91
CA ASP A 150 -0.12 2.52 7.55
C ASP A 150 -0.42 3.71 6.63
N PHE A 151 -0.97 4.79 7.19
CA PHE A 151 -1.37 6.01 6.47
C PHE A 151 -0.53 7.20 6.92
N VAL A 152 0.48 7.53 6.11
CA VAL A 152 1.45 8.57 6.42
C VAL A 152 1.51 9.57 5.27
N VAL A 153 1.49 10.85 5.59
CA VAL A 153 1.96 11.94 4.74
C VAL A 153 3.12 12.58 5.46
N LEU A 154 4.24 12.75 4.79
CA LEU A 154 5.41 13.44 5.30
C LEU A 154 5.77 14.55 4.33
N ALA A 155 5.86 15.79 4.80
CA ALA A 155 6.30 16.89 3.97
C ALA A 155 7.19 17.89 4.71
N GLY A 156 7.82 18.75 3.92
CA GLY A 156 8.55 19.92 4.41
C GLY A 156 9.80 20.19 3.59
N ASP A 157 10.60 21.12 4.10
CA ASP A 157 11.91 21.45 3.55
C ASP A 157 12.96 20.50 4.13
N PHE A 158 13.40 19.51 3.36
CA PHE A 158 14.38 18.51 3.77
C PHE A 158 15.83 19.01 3.75
N ASN A 159 16.11 20.14 3.10
CA ASN A 159 17.46 20.67 2.90
C ASN A 159 18.47 19.65 2.29
N VAL A 160 17.99 18.67 1.50
CA VAL A 160 18.81 17.70 0.76
C VAL A 160 18.30 17.47 -0.65
N GLN A 161 19.17 17.04 -1.56
CA GLN A 161 18.79 16.70 -2.93
C GLN A 161 18.02 15.36 -2.99
N GLU A 162 17.17 15.21 -4.01
CA GLU A 162 16.34 14.01 -4.22
C GLU A 162 17.14 12.69 -4.35
N LYS A 163 18.40 12.75 -4.81
CA LYS A 163 19.23 11.55 -5.05
C LYS A 163 20.11 11.15 -3.86
N THR A 164 19.92 11.77 -2.71
CA THR A 164 20.70 11.47 -1.50
C THR A 164 20.24 10.17 -0.84
N LYS A 165 21.12 9.56 -0.03
CA LYS A 165 20.80 8.41 0.80
C LYS A 165 19.72 8.76 1.82
N THR A 166 19.72 9.99 2.35
CA THR A 166 18.65 10.52 3.21
C THR A 166 17.26 10.31 2.58
N ILE A 167 17.09 10.68 1.31
CA ILE A 167 15.81 10.50 0.60
C ILE A 167 15.57 9.03 0.28
N ALA A 168 16.58 8.27 -0.15
CA ALA A 168 16.44 6.84 -0.42
C ALA A 168 15.91 6.06 0.79
N MET A 169 16.38 6.37 2.01
CA MET A 169 15.89 5.74 3.25
C MET A 169 14.40 5.99 3.51
N ILE A 170 13.90 7.17 3.14
CA ILE A 170 12.47 7.51 3.27
C ILE A 170 11.66 6.80 2.16
N GLU A 171 12.21 6.74 0.95
CA GLU A 171 11.58 6.09 -0.21
C GLU A 171 11.46 4.56 -0.07
N GLU A 172 12.19 3.94 0.86
CA GLU A 172 11.97 2.53 1.24
C GLU A 172 10.58 2.29 1.87
N HIS A 173 9.95 3.35 2.40
CA HIS A 173 8.68 3.27 3.12
C HIS A 173 7.55 4.12 2.50
N LEU A 174 7.89 5.25 1.86
CA LEU A 174 6.93 6.18 1.29
C LEU A 174 7.22 6.46 -0.19
N VAL A 175 6.21 6.93 -0.91
CA VAL A 175 6.35 7.37 -2.30
C VAL A 175 6.55 8.87 -2.35
N ASN A 176 7.64 9.33 -2.97
CA ASN A 176 7.81 10.75 -3.30
C ASN A 176 6.80 11.13 -4.39
N VAL A 177 5.86 12.01 -4.04
CA VAL A 177 4.76 12.46 -4.90
C VAL A 177 5.28 13.10 -6.19
N PHE A 178 6.39 13.82 -6.11
CA PHE A 178 6.93 14.63 -7.22
C PHE A 178 8.12 13.96 -7.95
N LYS A 179 8.41 12.68 -7.66
CA LYS A 179 9.60 11.97 -8.18
C LYS A 179 9.79 12.07 -9.70
N ASN A 180 8.68 12.05 -10.44
CA ASN A 180 8.69 12.03 -11.91
C ASN A 180 8.53 13.42 -12.55
N ASP A 181 8.40 14.47 -11.75
CA ASP A 181 8.16 15.83 -12.26
C ASP A 181 9.45 16.50 -12.74
N HIS A 182 10.61 15.84 -12.56
CA HIS A 182 11.93 16.32 -12.96
C HIS A 182 12.21 17.77 -12.52
N ARG A 183 11.77 18.12 -11.31
CA ARG A 183 11.89 19.46 -10.75
C ARG A 183 13.37 19.84 -10.63
N SER A 184 13.71 21.05 -11.08
CA SER A 184 15.07 21.58 -10.97
C SER A 184 15.35 22.18 -9.59
N THR A 185 14.36 22.86 -9.00
CA THR A 185 14.41 23.40 -7.63
C THR A 185 13.01 23.74 -7.12
N SER A 186 12.86 23.77 -5.80
CA SER A 186 11.74 24.43 -5.13
C SER A 186 12.08 25.86 -4.71
N PHE A 187 13.31 26.36 -4.87
CA PHE A 187 13.63 27.76 -4.53
C PHE A 187 12.91 28.75 -5.44
N ASN A 188 12.34 29.78 -4.82
CA ASN A 188 11.82 30.95 -5.53
C ASN A 188 12.97 31.91 -5.84
N MET A 189 13.51 31.79 -7.06
CA MET A 189 14.65 32.58 -7.53
C MET A 189 14.38 34.10 -7.61
N LYS A 190 13.13 34.56 -7.48
CA LYS A 190 12.81 35.98 -7.33
C LYS A 190 13.29 36.53 -5.98
N HIS A 191 13.36 35.68 -4.96
CA HIS A 191 13.81 36.03 -3.60
C HIS A 191 15.25 35.58 -3.31
N LYS A 192 15.69 34.45 -3.89
CA LYS A 192 17.05 33.93 -3.72
C LYS A 192 18.02 34.48 -4.77
N THR A 193 18.67 35.60 -4.46
CA THR A 193 19.70 36.22 -5.33
C THR A 193 21.14 35.88 -4.93
N ASN A 194 21.36 35.09 -3.87
CA ASN A 194 22.68 34.86 -3.28
C ASN A 194 23.29 33.53 -3.76
N PRO A 195 24.50 33.52 -4.36
CA PRO A 195 25.12 32.32 -4.95
C PRO A 195 25.58 31.24 -3.95
N GLY A 196 25.44 31.45 -2.63
CA GLY A 196 25.87 30.50 -1.59
C GLY A 196 24.83 29.46 -1.15
N PHE A 197 23.65 29.43 -1.78
CA PHE A 197 22.59 28.47 -1.45
C PHE A 197 22.64 27.25 -2.38
N ALA A 198 22.39 26.06 -1.84
CA ALA A 198 22.23 24.84 -2.63
C ALA A 198 21.19 25.09 -3.74
N THR A 199 21.41 24.54 -4.93
CA THR A 199 20.59 24.82 -6.13
C THR A 199 19.60 23.72 -6.46
N ALA A 200 19.53 22.66 -5.66
CA ALA A 200 18.67 21.50 -5.88
C ALA A 200 17.33 21.61 -5.14
N VAL A 201 16.37 20.75 -5.50
CA VAL A 201 15.04 20.65 -4.86
C VAL A 201 15.18 20.27 -3.40
N VAL A 202 14.52 21.02 -2.51
CA VAL A 202 14.63 20.86 -1.05
C VAL A 202 13.29 20.64 -0.37
N ASP A 203 12.15 20.93 -1.03
CA ASP A 203 10.81 20.61 -0.53
C ASP A 203 10.29 19.34 -1.17
N MET A 204 9.76 18.45 -0.34
CA MET A 204 9.21 17.19 -0.80
C MET A 204 7.91 16.88 -0.06
N ILE A 205 7.04 16.16 -0.76
CA ILE A 205 5.87 15.51 -0.17
C ILE A 205 6.00 14.02 -0.45
N PHE A 206 5.94 13.24 0.60
CA PHE A 206 5.90 11.80 0.59
C PHE A 206 4.54 11.33 1.11
N ALA A 207 4.03 10.26 0.53
CA ALA A 207 2.80 9.62 0.98
C ALA A 207 3.00 8.12 1.11
N SER A 208 2.25 7.47 2.01
CA SER A 208 2.18 6.01 2.06
C SER A 208 1.85 5.47 0.66
N PRO A 209 2.41 4.32 0.25
CA PRO A 209 2.10 3.72 -1.04
C PRO A 209 0.59 3.51 -1.29
N SER A 210 -0.22 3.47 -0.23
CA SER A 210 -1.69 3.31 -0.23
C SER A 210 -2.46 4.62 -0.41
N LEU A 211 -1.75 5.74 -0.54
CA LEU A 211 -2.29 7.07 -0.82
C LEU A 211 -1.85 7.48 -2.22
N ARG A 212 -2.80 7.53 -3.15
CA ARG A 212 -2.56 7.92 -4.53
C ARG A 212 -2.71 9.43 -4.68
N ALA A 213 -1.70 10.09 -5.24
CA ALA A 213 -1.85 11.47 -5.70
C ALA A 213 -2.80 11.51 -6.92
N LEU A 214 -3.89 12.26 -6.77
CA LEU A 214 -4.83 12.56 -7.87
C LEU A 214 -4.33 13.75 -8.69
N GLU A 215 -3.90 14.78 -7.97
CA GLU A 215 -3.31 16.00 -8.50
C GLU A 215 -2.18 16.45 -7.58
N HIS A 216 -1.10 16.96 -8.15
CA HIS A 216 -0.02 17.60 -7.42
C HIS A 216 0.56 18.74 -8.23
N ARG A 217 0.98 19.83 -7.56
CA ARG A 217 1.51 21.02 -8.21
C ARG A 217 2.61 21.67 -7.37
N GLN A 218 3.64 22.18 -8.04
CA GLN A 218 4.51 23.22 -7.51
C GLN A 218 3.95 24.57 -8.00
N CYS A 219 3.54 25.43 -7.07
CA CYS A 219 2.88 26.69 -7.40
C CYS A 219 3.90 27.79 -7.72
N ASP A 220 3.64 28.57 -8.77
CA ASP A 220 4.50 29.70 -9.20
C ASP A 220 4.24 30.99 -8.39
N ASP A 221 3.34 30.94 -7.40
CA ASP A 221 3.01 32.06 -6.53
C ASP A 221 4.23 32.53 -5.72
N ASN A 222 4.39 33.85 -5.65
CA ASN A 222 5.51 34.49 -4.99
C ASN A 222 5.27 34.65 -3.48
N VAL A 223 5.10 33.54 -2.75
CA VAL A 223 4.63 33.56 -1.35
C VAL A 223 5.73 33.33 -0.32
N SER A 224 6.81 32.69 -0.72
CA SER A 224 7.99 32.37 0.09
C SER A 224 9.24 32.33 -0.78
N ASP A 225 10.41 32.22 -0.17
CA ASP A 225 11.67 31.92 -0.86
C ASP A 225 11.75 30.48 -1.37
N HIS A 226 10.73 29.67 -1.07
CA HIS A 226 10.42 28.38 -1.67
C HIS A 226 9.04 28.42 -2.34
N LEU A 227 8.88 27.70 -3.45
CA LEU A 227 7.63 27.53 -4.18
C LEU A 227 6.77 26.50 -3.44
N ALA A 228 5.51 26.86 -3.18
CA ALA A 228 4.60 26.01 -2.43
C ALA A 228 4.28 24.71 -3.19
N LEU A 229 4.19 23.60 -2.47
CA LEU A 229 3.76 22.31 -3.02
C LEU A 229 2.33 22.00 -2.55
N THR A 230 1.50 21.53 -3.47
CA THR A 230 0.13 21.09 -3.19
C THR A 230 -0.08 19.67 -3.71
N VAL A 231 -0.88 18.88 -3.00
CA VAL A 231 -1.29 17.53 -3.42
C VAL A 231 -2.72 17.24 -2.96
N THR A 232 -3.49 16.57 -3.82
CA THR A 232 -4.75 15.93 -3.48
C THR A 232 -4.52 14.41 -3.44
N LEU A 233 -4.84 13.78 -2.32
CA LEU A 233 -4.61 12.35 -2.10
C LEU A 233 -5.94 11.59 -2.02
N GLU A 234 -5.96 10.40 -2.61
CA GLU A 234 -7.04 9.42 -2.48
C GLU A 234 -6.49 8.14 -1.87
N TYR A 235 -7.23 7.53 -0.96
CA TYR A 235 -6.90 6.20 -0.50
C TYR A 235 -7.11 5.17 -1.62
N LYS A 236 -6.05 4.47 -2.02
CA LYS A 236 -6.09 3.37 -2.97
C LYS A 236 -5.42 2.13 -2.36
N PRO A 237 -6.17 1.05 -2.12
CA PRO A 237 -5.58 -0.20 -1.67
C PRO A 237 -4.60 -0.72 -2.73
N ILE A 238 -3.36 -0.98 -2.33
CA ILE A 238 -2.25 -1.37 -3.22
C ILE A 238 -2.26 -2.87 -3.49
N PHE A 239 -2.85 -3.65 -2.59
CA PHE A 239 -2.96 -5.10 -2.68
C PHE A 239 -4.44 -5.45 -2.79
N MET A 240 -4.98 -5.30 -3.99
CA MET A 240 -6.23 -5.94 -4.34
C MET A 240 -5.92 -7.25 -5.04
N PHE A 241 -6.65 -8.29 -4.70
CA PHE A 241 -6.63 -9.56 -5.41
C PHE A 241 -7.10 -9.33 -6.85
N GLU A 242 -6.44 -9.98 -7.80
CA GLU A 242 -6.75 -9.88 -9.23
C GLU A 242 -7.37 -11.17 -9.73
N LEU A 243 -8.28 -11.06 -10.70
CA LEU A 243 -8.79 -12.23 -11.42
C LEU A 243 -7.70 -12.67 -12.41
N PRO A 244 -7.06 -13.85 -12.25
CA PRO A 244 -6.07 -14.31 -13.20
C PRO A 244 -6.70 -14.54 -14.57
N ASP A 245 -5.95 -14.27 -15.64
CA ASP A 245 -6.36 -14.67 -16.98
C ASP A 245 -6.44 -16.19 -17.12
N LEU A 246 -7.32 -16.68 -17.99
CA LEU A 246 -7.34 -18.10 -18.34
C LEU A 246 -6.05 -18.45 -19.12
N PRO A 247 -5.40 -19.60 -18.84
CA PRO A 247 -4.18 -20.01 -19.54
C PRO A 247 -4.43 -20.55 -20.96
N PHE A 248 -5.69 -20.58 -21.41
CA PHE A 248 -6.16 -21.06 -22.71
C PHE A 248 -7.35 -20.22 -23.19
N ALA A 249 -7.65 -20.25 -24.49
CA ALA A 249 -8.88 -19.63 -25.00
C ALA A 249 -10.13 -20.44 -24.56
N LYS A 250 -11.25 -19.74 -24.35
CA LYS A 250 -12.47 -20.30 -23.75
C LYS A 250 -13.12 -21.45 -24.55
N ASP A 251 -12.82 -21.58 -25.83
CA ASP A 251 -13.35 -22.61 -26.72
C ASP A 251 -12.41 -23.80 -26.89
N GLU A 252 -11.19 -23.76 -26.33
CA GLU A 252 -10.18 -24.81 -26.52
C GLU A 252 -10.51 -26.13 -25.82
N LEU A 253 -11.39 -26.12 -24.82
CA LEU A 253 -11.80 -27.34 -24.10
C LEU A 253 -13.12 -27.93 -24.62
N ALA A 254 -13.63 -27.45 -25.76
CA ALA A 254 -14.80 -28.04 -26.39
C ALA A 254 -14.45 -29.42 -27.01
N PRO A 255 -15.36 -30.41 -26.98
CA PRO A 255 -16.76 -30.31 -26.55
C PRO A 255 -16.99 -30.61 -25.05
N TRP A 256 -15.94 -30.83 -24.26
CA TRP A 256 -16.09 -31.17 -22.83
C TRP A 256 -16.69 -30.01 -22.03
N THR A 257 -16.17 -28.80 -22.22
CA THR A 257 -16.68 -27.57 -21.59
C THR A 257 -16.81 -26.47 -22.64
N SER A 258 -17.94 -25.75 -22.66
CA SER A 258 -18.18 -24.68 -23.62
C SER A 258 -17.61 -23.33 -23.17
N ALA A 259 -17.43 -22.41 -24.13
CA ALA A 259 -17.05 -21.03 -23.84
C ALA A 259 -18.06 -20.32 -22.92
N GLU A 260 -19.35 -20.67 -23.01
CA GLU A 260 -20.40 -20.16 -22.12
C GLU A 260 -20.13 -20.54 -20.66
N THR A 261 -19.72 -21.79 -20.40
CA THR A 261 -19.31 -22.21 -19.05
C THR A 261 -18.17 -21.36 -18.52
N PHE A 262 -17.15 -21.00 -19.32
CA PHE A 262 -16.08 -20.11 -18.86
C PHE A 262 -16.53 -18.66 -18.67
N ASP A 263 -17.46 -18.15 -19.49
CA ASP A 263 -18.05 -16.82 -19.30
C ASP A 263 -18.76 -16.69 -17.94
N PHE A 264 -19.41 -17.76 -17.47
CA PHE A 264 -20.03 -17.79 -16.15
C PHE A 264 -19.04 -18.16 -15.06
N HIS A 265 -18.30 -19.26 -15.19
CA HIS A 265 -17.47 -19.80 -14.13
C HIS A 265 -16.26 -18.90 -13.82
N HIS A 266 -15.50 -18.48 -14.84
CA HIS A 266 -14.42 -17.49 -14.66
C HIS A 266 -14.96 -16.06 -14.61
N GLY A 267 -15.76 -15.68 -15.61
CA GLY A 267 -16.21 -14.30 -15.81
C GLY A 267 -17.28 -13.79 -14.84
N LYS A 268 -17.97 -14.67 -14.10
CA LYS A 268 -18.98 -14.29 -13.08
C LYS A 268 -18.67 -14.85 -11.70
N HIS A 269 -18.49 -16.16 -11.55
CA HIS A 269 -18.29 -16.79 -10.24
C HIS A 269 -16.93 -16.37 -9.66
N HIS A 270 -15.83 -16.68 -10.34
CA HIS A 270 -14.49 -16.32 -9.87
C HIS A 270 -14.31 -14.80 -9.76
N ALA A 271 -14.68 -14.04 -10.80
CA ALA A 271 -14.67 -12.58 -10.77
C ALA A 271 -15.46 -12.00 -9.58
N GLY A 272 -16.62 -12.57 -9.28
CA GLY A 272 -17.46 -12.17 -8.16
C GLY A 272 -16.82 -12.46 -6.80
N TYR A 273 -16.09 -13.57 -6.65
CA TYR A 273 -15.33 -13.85 -5.42
C TYR A 273 -14.20 -12.85 -5.23
N VAL A 274 -13.42 -12.55 -6.26
CA VAL A 274 -12.34 -11.54 -6.22
C VAL A 274 -12.87 -10.16 -5.83
N GLN A 275 -13.92 -9.69 -6.50
CA GLN A 275 -14.52 -8.38 -6.21
C GLN A 275 -15.04 -8.30 -4.76
N LYS A 276 -15.75 -9.33 -4.31
CA LYS A 276 -16.29 -9.38 -2.94
C LYS A 276 -15.19 -9.53 -1.91
N LEU A 277 -14.12 -10.27 -2.20
CA LEU A 277 -12.97 -10.43 -1.32
C LEU A 277 -12.30 -9.09 -1.10
N ASN A 278 -11.97 -8.38 -2.19
CA ASN A 278 -11.39 -7.04 -2.13
C ASN A 278 -12.24 -6.12 -1.26
N ALA A 279 -13.55 -6.03 -1.52
CA ALA A 279 -14.45 -5.22 -0.71
C ALA A 279 -14.52 -5.66 0.77
N ALA A 280 -14.39 -6.96 1.05
CA ALA A 280 -14.50 -7.52 2.39
C ALA A 280 -13.21 -7.38 3.22
N VAL A 281 -12.05 -7.21 2.60
CA VAL A 281 -10.79 -6.97 3.31
C VAL A 281 -10.55 -5.48 3.61
N LEU A 282 -11.24 -4.57 2.92
CA LEU A 282 -11.02 -3.12 3.10
C LEU A 282 -11.20 -2.68 4.55
N GLY A 283 -10.22 -1.95 5.08
CA GLY A 283 -10.23 -1.37 6.42
C GLY A 283 -10.20 -2.37 7.58
N ASN A 284 -9.79 -3.62 7.36
CA ASN A 284 -9.59 -4.59 8.44
C ASN A 284 -8.22 -5.26 8.39
N GLU A 285 -7.95 -6.16 9.35
CA GLU A 285 -6.64 -6.81 9.55
C GLU A 285 -6.12 -7.62 8.33
N PHE A 286 -6.99 -7.93 7.36
CA PHE A 286 -6.66 -8.65 6.13
C PHE A 286 -6.35 -7.75 4.95
N GLU A 287 -6.56 -6.44 5.06
CA GLU A 287 -6.16 -5.46 4.04
C GLU A 287 -4.63 -5.52 3.85
N GLY A 288 -4.16 -5.59 2.61
CA GLY A 288 -2.73 -5.63 2.33
C GLY A 288 -2.05 -7.00 2.46
N ARG A 289 -2.76 -8.03 2.94
CA ARG A 289 -2.22 -9.37 3.16
C ARG A 289 -2.19 -10.21 1.89
N SER A 290 -1.28 -11.19 1.83
CA SER A 290 -1.28 -12.19 0.76
C SER A 290 -2.54 -13.08 0.84
N LEU A 291 -2.89 -13.75 -0.26
CA LEU A 291 -4.08 -14.61 -0.28
C LEU A 291 -3.98 -15.75 0.74
N GLU A 292 -2.79 -16.32 0.89
CA GLU A 292 -2.46 -17.36 1.86
C GLU A 292 -2.56 -16.86 3.30
N GLU A 293 -2.05 -15.66 3.58
CA GLU A 293 -2.18 -15.03 4.90
C GLU A 293 -3.65 -14.77 5.25
N VAL A 294 -4.45 -14.31 4.28
CA VAL A 294 -5.89 -14.11 4.46
C VAL A 294 -6.59 -15.44 4.73
N ILE A 295 -6.31 -16.48 3.95
CA ILE A 295 -6.89 -17.83 4.13
C ILE A 295 -6.55 -18.41 5.52
N ALA A 296 -5.29 -18.30 5.94
CA ALA A 296 -4.81 -18.81 7.21
C ALA A 296 -5.41 -18.04 8.41
N GLY A 297 -5.54 -16.72 8.30
CA GLY A 297 -6.00 -15.87 9.40
C GLY A 297 -7.52 -15.73 9.52
N SER A 298 -8.27 -15.85 8.42
CA SER A 298 -9.70 -15.47 8.40
C SER A 298 -10.67 -16.58 8.75
N ARG A 299 -10.27 -17.86 8.74
CA ARG A 299 -11.20 -19.01 8.88
C ARG A 299 -12.15 -18.89 10.07
N ASP A 300 -11.61 -18.71 11.26
CA ASP A 300 -12.38 -18.66 12.49
C ASP A 300 -12.75 -17.22 12.89
N ARG A 301 -11.99 -16.23 12.40
CA ARG A 301 -12.18 -14.80 12.74
C ARG A 301 -13.20 -14.10 11.85
N ASN A 302 -13.23 -14.46 10.57
CA ASN A 302 -14.11 -13.90 9.55
C ASN A 302 -14.43 -14.94 8.46
N PRO A 303 -15.35 -15.89 8.74
CA PRO A 303 -15.71 -16.97 7.81
C PRO A 303 -16.16 -16.48 6.43
N LYS A 304 -16.69 -15.25 6.33
CA LYS A 304 -17.07 -14.64 5.05
C LYS A 304 -15.84 -14.31 4.20
N VAL A 305 -14.83 -13.66 4.79
CA VAL A 305 -13.55 -13.37 4.11
C VAL A 305 -12.86 -14.68 3.74
N PHE A 306 -12.86 -15.65 4.65
CA PHE A 306 -12.31 -16.97 4.38
C PHE A 306 -12.93 -17.62 3.15
N ASN A 307 -14.27 -17.71 3.08
CA ASN A 307 -14.95 -18.32 1.94
C ASN A 307 -14.61 -17.62 0.61
N LEU A 308 -14.49 -16.28 0.62
CA LEU A 308 -14.14 -15.52 -0.58
C LEU A 308 -12.68 -15.74 -1.00
N ALA A 309 -11.75 -15.73 -0.03
CA ALA A 309 -10.33 -15.96 -0.26
C ALA A 309 -10.05 -17.38 -0.73
N ALA A 310 -10.65 -18.37 -0.09
CA ALA A 310 -10.47 -19.77 -0.45
C ALA A 310 -11.12 -20.11 -1.80
N GLN A 311 -12.29 -19.53 -2.15
CA GLN A 311 -12.81 -19.68 -3.51
C GLN A 311 -11.88 -19.03 -4.55
N HIS A 312 -11.33 -17.85 -4.27
CA HIS A 312 -10.36 -17.23 -5.18
C HIS A 312 -9.12 -18.12 -5.39
N PHE A 313 -8.58 -18.70 -4.32
CA PHE A 313 -7.47 -19.66 -4.41
C PHE A 313 -7.84 -20.91 -5.21
N ASN A 314 -8.97 -21.55 -4.89
CA ASN A 314 -9.40 -22.80 -5.53
C ASN A 314 -9.59 -22.62 -7.04
N HIS A 315 -10.26 -21.55 -7.48
CA HIS A 315 -10.46 -21.30 -8.91
C HIS A 315 -9.15 -20.94 -9.59
N SER A 316 -8.31 -20.09 -8.99
CA SER A 316 -7.01 -19.73 -9.55
C SER A 316 -6.13 -20.96 -9.77
N PHE A 317 -6.16 -21.91 -8.85
CA PHE A 317 -5.48 -23.19 -9.00
C PHE A 317 -6.13 -24.06 -10.09
N PHE A 318 -7.46 -24.18 -10.10
CA PHE A 318 -8.22 -24.98 -11.06
C PHE A 318 -7.97 -24.60 -12.51
N TRP A 319 -7.90 -23.32 -12.86
CA TRP A 319 -7.62 -22.90 -14.24
C TRP A 319 -6.27 -23.42 -14.73
N ASN A 320 -5.26 -23.46 -13.85
CA ASN A 320 -3.94 -23.98 -14.19
C ASN A 320 -3.91 -25.51 -14.28
N CYS A 321 -4.83 -26.20 -13.61
CA CYS A 321 -5.00 -27.66 -13.74
C CYS A 321 -5.60 -28.10 -15.09
N LEU A 322 -6.06 -27.17 -15.93
CA LEU A 322 -6.70 -27.49 -17.21
C LEU A 322 -5.78 -27.24 -18.40
N SER A 323 -5.91 -28.09 -19.43
CA SER A 323 -5.13 -28.06 -20.67
C SER A 323 -6.02 -28.40 -21.88
N ALA A 324 -5.78 -27.70 -22.99
CA ALA A 324 -6.40 -28.00 -24.29
C ALA A 324 -5.86 -29.28 -24.93
N THR A 325 -4.75 -29.80 -24.42
CA THR A 325 -4.11 -31.03 -24.90
C THR A 325 -4.16 -32.10 -23.82
N SER A 326 -4.54 -33.32 -24.23
CA SER A 326 -4.47 -34.48 -23.37
C SER A 326 -3.01 -34.82 -23.07
N GLN A 327 -2.74 -35.06 -21.78
CA GLN A 327 -1.41 -35.29 -21.24
C GLN A 327 -1.44 -36.50 -20.30
N SER A 328 -0.28 -36.89 -19.79
CA SER A 328 -0.16 -37.92 -18.75
C SER A 328 0.94 -37.54 -17.75
N PRO A 329 0.84 -37.97 -16.48
CA PRO A 329 1.88 -37.70 -15.51
C PRO A 329 3.21 -38.30 -15.98
N SER A 330 4.32 -37.66 -15.62
CA SER A 330 5.66 -38.13 -15.96
C SER A 330 6.61 -37.99 -14.78
N GLY A 331 7.82 -38.54 -14.93
CA GLY A 331 8.88 -38.43 -13.91
C GLY A 331 8.48 -38.98 -12.54
N ASP A 332 8.96 -38.31 -11.49
CA ASP A 332 8.76 -38.74 -10.10
C ASP A 332 7.28 -38.69 -9.67
N LEU A 333 6.48 -37.81 -10.27
CA LEU A 333 5.03 -37.76 -10.04
C LEU A 333 4.37 -39.07 -10.50
N ALA A 334 4.67 -39.55 -11.71
CA ALA A 334 4.11 -40.81 -12.22
C ALA A 334 4.51 -42.00 -11.35
N VAL A 335 5.79 -42.07 -10.96
CA VAL A 335 6.30 -43.12 -10.06
C VAL A 335 5.59 -43.10 -8.71
N THR A 336 5.34 -41.91 -8.17
CA THR A 336 4.67 -41.74 -6.87
C THR A 336 3.18 -42.08 -6.95
N ILE A 337 2.51 -41.75 -8.06
CA ILE A 337 1.14 -42.17 -8.31
C ILE A 337 1.05 -43.70 -8.36
N ASP A 338 1.92 -44.36 -9.11
CA ASP A 338 1.94 -45.83 -9.19
C ASP A 338 2.24 -46.47 -7.82
N ARG A 339 3.12 -45.85 -7.01
CA ARG A 339 3.42 -46.32 -5.66
C ARG A 339 2.21 -46.23 -4.72
N ASP A 340 1.53 -45.08 -4.70
CA ASP A 340 0.51 -44.79 -3.68
C ASP A 340 -0.88 -45.31 -4.06
N PHE A 341 -1.19 -45.36 -5.35
CA PHE A 341 -2.50 -45.81 -5.86
C PHE A 341 -2.42 -47.16 -6.57
N GLY A 342 -1.23 -47.69 -6.85
CA GLY A 342 -1.01 -48.97 -7.52
C GLY A 342 -0.86 -48.86 -9.04
N SER A 343 -1.56 -47.91 -9.67
CA SER A 343 -1.36 -47.51 -11.07
C SER A 343 -2.04 -46.16 -11.34
N PHE A 344 -1.67 -45.50 -12.45
CA PHE A 344 -2.40 -44.31 -12.91
C PHE A 344 -3.90 -44.54 -13.14
N GLU A 345 -4.30 -45.70 -13.69
CA GLU A 345 -5.72 -46.01 -13.90
C GLU A 345 -6.46 -46.19 -12.58
N GLU A 346 -5.83 -46.85 -11.60
CA GLU A 346 -6.41 -47.01 -10.27
C GLU A 346 -6.52 -45.66 -9.53
N PHE A 347 -5.55 -44.77 -9.71
CA PHE A 347 -5.65 -43.38 -9.25
C PHE A 347 -6.85 -42.66 -9.88
N LYS A 348 -7.05 -42.75 -11.20
CA LYS A 348 -8.22 -42.14 -11.87
C LYS A 348 -9.54 -42.67 -11.32
N ILE A 349 -9.63 -43.98 -11.05
CA ILE A 349 -10.81 -44.61 -10.45
C ILE A 349 -11.07 -44.02 -9.05
N GLN A 350 -10.05 -43.98 -8.18
CA GLN A 350 -10.20 -43.45 -6.82
C GLN A 350 -10.54 -41.95 -6.80
N PHE A 351 -9.92 -41.14 -7.66
CA PHE A 351 -10.25 -39.73 -7.78
C PHE A 351 -11.68 -39.51 -8.30
N THR A 352 -12.08 -40.28 -9.32
CA THR A 352 -13.43 -40.23 -9.89
C THR A 352 -14.49 -40.65 -8.88
N ASP A 353 -14.22 -41.66 -8.05
CA ASP A 353 -15.11 -42.11 -6.99
C ASP A 353 -15.35 -41.01 -5.95
N VAL A 354 -14.28 -40.34 -5.48
CA VAL A 354 -14.41 -39.21 -4.55
C VAL A 354 -15.19 -38.05 -5.18
N ALA A 355 -14.95 -37.72 -6.46
CA ALA A 355 -15.67 -36.64 -7.16
C ALA A 355 -17.14 -36.95 -7.40
N THR A 356 -17.46 -38.21 -7.73
CA THR A 356 -18.84 -38.65 -7.99
C THR A 356 -19.64 -38.73 -6.69
N THR A 357 -19.03 -39.22 -5.61
CA THR A 357 -19.70 -39.40 -4.31
C THR A 357 -19.72 -38.13 -3.45
N HIS A 358 -19.02 -37.06 -3.84
CA HIS A 358 -19.05 -35.78 -3.14
C HIS A 358 -20.47 -35.19 -3.10
N PHE A 359 -21.08 -35.11 -1.92
CA PHE A 359 -22.44 -34.61 -1.79
C PHE A 359 -22.49 -33.08 -1.72
N GLY A 360 -23.30 -32.46 -2.58
CA GLY A 360 -23.45 -31.01 -2.65
C GLY A 360 -22.32 -30.33 -3.40
N SER A 361 -21.96 -29.14 -2.92
CA SER A 361 -20.95 -28.25 -3.48
C SER A 361 -19.58 -28.46 -2.86
N GLY A 362 -18.54 -28.46 -3.68
CA GLY A 362 -17.16 -28.58 -3.19
C GLY A 362 -16.14 -28.85 -4.27
N TRP A 363 -14.98 -29.32 -3.82
CA TRP A 363 -13.78 -29.52 -4.61
C TRP A 363 -13.17 -30.89 -4.30
N VAL A 364 -12.58 -31.52 -5.31
CA VAL A 364 -11.76 -32.73 -5.11
C VAL A 364 -10.31 -32.42 -5.42
N TRP A 365 -9.43 -32.78 -4.50
CA TRP A 365 -8.01 -32.45 -4.56
C TRP A 365 -7.16 -33.71 -4.52
N LEU A 366 -6.10 -33.72 -5.33
CA LEU A 366 -4.90 -34.51 -5.07
C LEU A 366 -3.95 -33.65 -4.25
N THR A 367 -3.55 -34.14 -3.08
CA THR A 367 -2.59 -33.47 -2.20
C THR A 367 -1.40 -34.36 -1.91
N ARG A 368 -0.26 -33.75 -1.55
CA ARG A 368 0.91 -34.44 -1.01
C ARG A 368 1.14 -34.05 0.44
N GLY A 369 1.17 -35.04 1.32
CA GLY A 369 1.52 -34.86 2.72
C GLY A 369 3.01 -34.58 2.92
N ALA A 370 3.39 -34.10 4.11
CA ALA A 370 4.79 -33.88 4.49
C ALA A 370 5.65 -35.16 4.46
N ASP A 371 5.03 -36.35 4.51
CA ASP A 371 5.69 -37.65 4.35
C ASP A 371 5.90 -38.05 2.87
N GLY A 372 5.51 -37.18 1.94
CA GLY A 372 5.60 -37.41 0.50
C GLY A 372 4.55 -38.37 -0.06
N LYS A 373 3.52 -38.72 0.72
CA LYS A 373 2.40 -39.54 0.22
C LYS A 373 1.32 -38.70 -0.45
N LEU A 374 0.77 -39.24 -1.52
CA LEU A 374 -0.36 -38.68 -2.22
C LEU A 374 -1.67 -39.14 -1.60
N ALA A 375 -2.66 -38.23 -1.58
CA ALA A 375 -4.01 -38.53 -1.15
C ALA A 375 -5.05 -37.79 -2.02
N VAL A 376 -6.18 -38.45 -2.28
CA VAL A 376 -7.36 -37.83 -2.89
C VAL A 376 -8.34 -37.45 -1.79
N LYS A 377 -8.80 -36.20 -1.78
CA LYS A 377 -9.70 -35.68 -0.73
C LYS A 377 -10.79 -34.77 -1.30
N GLY A 378 -11.99 -34.90 -0.75
CA GLY A 378 -13.08 -33.95 -0.97
C GLY A 378 -13.08 -32.83 0.07
N PHE A 379 -13.34 -31.61 -0.37
CA PHE A 379 -13.46 -30.42 0.47
C PHE A 379 -14.79 -29.74 0.18
N HIS A 380 -15.60 -29.49 1.21
CA HIS A 380 -16.93 -28.89 1.04
C HIS A 380 -16.87 -27.39 0.83
N ASP A 381 -17.83 -26.87 0.06
CA ASP A 381 -18.00 -25.45 -0.22
C ASP A 381 -16.70 -24.80 -0.75
N ALA A 382 -16.09 -23.94 0.05
CA ALA A 382 -14.84 -23.22 -0.25
C ALA A 382 -13.62 -23.81 0.46
N GLN A 383 -13.77 -24.90 1.21
CA GLN A 383 -12.65 -25.49 1.94
C GLN A 383 -11.52 -25.87 0.96
N THR A 384 -10.28 -25.77 1.44
CA THR A 384 -9.10 -25.85 0.59
C THR A 384 -7.92 -26.45 1.37
N PRO A 385 -7.02 -27.21 0.71
CA PRO A 385 -5.76 -27.66 1.31
C PRO A 385 -4.80 -26.51 1.62
N ALA A 386 -5.00 -25.28 1.13
CA ALA A 386 -4.19 -24.13 1.53
C ALA A 386 -4.27 -23.80 3.05
N GLN A 387 -5.17 -24.47 3.79
CA GLN A 387 -5.27 -24.38 5.25
C GLN A 387 -4.56 -25.51 6.00
N THR A 388 -3.94 -26.44 5.28
CA THR A 388 -3.27 -27.60 5.83
C THR A 388 -1.78 -27.55 5.50
N ASP A 389 -1.00 -28.44 6.12
CA ASP A 389 0.42 -28.61 5.79
C ASP A 389 0.63 -29.45 4.51
N GLU A 390 -0.42 -29.68 3.73
CA GLU A 390 -0.35 -30.50 2.51
C GLU A 390 -0.15 -29.64 1.27
N THR A 391 0.68 -30.12 0.35
CA THR A 391 0.87 -29.45 -0.94
C THR A 391 -0.28 -29.81 -1.89
N PRO A 392 -1.07 -28.84 -2.39
CA PRO A 392 -2.05 -29.09 -3.43
C PRO A 392 -1.37 -29.37 -4.78
N LEU A 393 -1.85 -30.38 -5.51
CA LEU A 393 -1.27 -30.78 -6.80
C LEU A 393 -2.27 -30.68 -7.97
N LEU A 394 -3.47 -31.20 -7.79
CA LEU A 394 -4.54 -31.22 -8.80
C LEU A 394 -5.87 -30.93 -8.10
N THR A 395 -6.76 -30.18 -8.76
CA THR A 395 -8.12 -29.99 -8.28
C THR A 395 -9.17 -30.12 -9.38
N LEU A 396 -10.38 -30.52 -8.98
CA LEU A 396 -11.59 -30.50 -9.79
C LEU A 396 -12.70 -29.80 -9.02
N ASP A 397 -13.30 -28.77 -9.62
CA ASP A 397 -14.54 -28.16 -9.14
C ASP A 397 -15.72 -29.10 -9.40
N VAL A 398 -16.45 -29.51 -8.35
CA VAL A 398 -17.67 -30.33 -8.46
C VAL A 398 -18.94 -29.56 -8.05
N TRP A 399 -18.86 -28.23 -7.92
CA TRP A 399 -20.04 -27.37 -7.88
C TRP A 399 -20.83 -27.48 -9.18
N GLU A 400 -22.16 -27.41 -9.10
CA GLU A 400 -23.01 -27.49 -10.30
C GLU A 400 -22.69 -26.38 -11.31
N HIS A 401 -22.27 -25.18 -10.88
CA HIS A 401 -21.88 -24.12 -11.81
C HIS A 401 -20.71 -24.51 -12.74
N ALA A 402 -19.90 -25.51 -12.37
CA ALA A 402 -18.75 -25.93 -13.16
C ALA A 402 -19.13 -26.79 -14.37
N TYR A 403 -20.30 -27.44 -14.34
CA TYR A 403 -20.69 -28.41 -15.37
C TYR A 403 -22.13 -28.34 -15.83
N TYR A 404 -23.03 -27.65 -15.13
CA TYR A 404 -24.47 -27.76 -15.40
C TYR A 404 -24.87 -27.23 -16.78
N ILE A 405 -24.14 -26.23 -17.31
CA ILE A 405 -24.37 -25.65 -18.65
C ILE A 405 -24.14 -26.69 -19.75
N ASP A 406 -23.14 -27.56 -19.61
CA ASP A 406 -22.77 -28.54 -20.64
C ASP A 406 -23.32 -29.95 -20.35
N HIS A 407 -23.40 -30.34 -19.08
CA HIS A 407 -23.70 -31.71 -18.63
C HIS A 407 -24.99 -31.86 -17.83
N ARG A 408 -25.66 -30.75 -17.46
CA ARG A 408 -26.83 -30.74 -16.57
C ARG A 408 -26.55 -31.55 -15.29
N ASN A 409 -27.41 -32.51 -14.94
CA ASN A 409 -27.23 -33.37 -13.78
C ASN A 409 -26.21 -34.50 -13.98
N ASN A 410 -25.64 -34.66 -15.18
CA ASN A 410 -24.72 -35.76 -15.48
C ASN A 410 -23.28 -35.43 -15.07
N ARG A 411 -23.05 -35.29 -13.76
CA ARG A 411 -21.71 -35.03 -13.19
C ARG A 411 -20.70 -36.10 -13.60
N VAL A 412 -21.12 -37.36 -13.74
CA VAL A 412 -20.24 -38.47 -14.12
C VAL A 412 -19.59 -38.21 -15.48
N ALA A 413 -20.38 -37.81 -16.49
CA ALA A 413 -19.83 -37.48 -17.81
C ALA A 413 -18.86 -36.28 -17.78
N PHE A 414 -19.14 -35.29 -16.94
CA PHE A 414 -18.22 -34.17 -16.72
C PHE A 414 -16.89 -34.64 -16.13
N ILE A 415 -16.91 -35.49 -15.09
CA ILE A 415 -15.70 -36.03 -14.46
C ILE A 415 -14.93 -36.94 -15.43
N GLU A 416 -15.62 -37.76 -16.21
CA GLU A 416 -14.99 -38.63 -17.22
C GLU A 416 -14.21 -37.80 -18.25
N GLY A 417 -14.80 -36.72 -18.76
CA GLY A 417 -14.14 -35.83 -19.73
C GLY A 417 -13.00 -34.99 -19.13
N PHE A 418 -13.01 -34.72 -17.82
CA PHE A 418 -11.94 -33.96 -17.15
C PHE A 418 -10.56 -34.59 -17.36
N TRP A 419 -10.48 -35.93 -17.38
CA TRP A 419 -9.23 -36.65 -17.52
C TRP A 419 -8.48 -36.38 -18.83
N ASP A 420 -9.21 -36.00 -19.89
CA ASP A 420 -8.61 -35.64 -21.18
C ASP A 420 -8.05 -34.20 -21.18
N HIS A 421 -8.35 -33.43 -20.15
CA HIS A 421 -8.01 -32.00 -20.03
C HIS A 421 -7.15 -31.68 -18.80
N VAL A 422 -6.59 -32.67 -18.11
CA VAL A 422 -5.67 -32.41 -16.99
C VAL A 422 -4.33 -31.92 -17.51
N ASN A 423 -3.89 -30.77 -17.01
CA ASN A 423 -2.55 -30.21 -17.22
C ASN A 423 -1.54 -30.87 -16.27
N TRP A 424 -1.02 -32.04 -16.68
CA TRP A 424 -0.04 -32.80 -15.91
C TRP A 424 1.31 -32.09 -15.77
N GLU A 425 1.64 -31.17 -16.68
CA GLU A 425 2.84 -30.32 -16.52
C GLU A 425 2.70 -29.40 -15.31
N PHE A 426 1.55 -28.73 -15.14
CA PHE A 426 1.29 -27.90 -13.97
C PHE A 426 1.27 -28.73 -12.68
N VAL A 427 0.60 -29.90 -12.69
CA VAL A 427 0.60 -30.82 -11.53
C VAL A 427 2.02 -31.23 -11.16
N GLY A 428 2.87 -31.51 -12.15
CA GLY A 428 4.28 -31.83 -11.96
C GLY A 428 5.11 -30.66 -11.40
N LEU A 429 4.76 -29.41 -11.70
CA LEU A 429 5.42 -28.23 -11.13
C LEU A 429 5.11 -28.01 -9.64
N GLN A 430 3.95 -28.48 -9.17
CA GLN A 430 3.58 -28.42 -7.75
C GLN A 430 4.15 -29.58 -6.92
N PHE A 431 4.54 -30.67 -7.59
CA PHE A 431 5.16 -31.86 -6.98
C PHE A 431 6.66 -31.63 -6.78
#